data_AF-A0A6C0C332-F1
#
_entry.id   AF-A0A6C0C332-F1
#
_cell.length_a   1.000
_cell.length_b   1.000
_cell.length_c   1.000
_cell.angle_alpha   90.00
_cell.angle_beta   90.00
_cell.angle_gamma   90.00
#
_symmetry.space_group_name_H-M   'P 1'
#
loop_
_entity.id
_entity.type
_entity.pdbx_description
1 polymer ?
#
loop_
_entity_poly.entity_id
_entity_poly.type
_entity_poly.pdbx_seq_one_letter_code
_entity_poly.pdbx_strand_id
1 'polypeptide(L)'
;MNLHESYNQLSILFSDKLKIKGVKLPKFKSKLGCSLTILYSSIGEFIHIDDIKNRVKANGYNLTGTDPLQVRHLSTQKGWYIEKQGKYHHKLVSVTESMPGFIAQKRASKLNDENWVKMKHEYNNACVNCGSKDGETLRWDQTKTTVLQQGHMDPRKDLTYDNCIPQCSFCNQQYKSKAVFNNRGFVIDFCKSGF
;
A
#
# COMPACT_ATOMS: atom_id res chain seq x y z
N MET A 1 -26.38 16.43 14.45
CA MET A 1 -25.34 17.10 13.64
C MET A 1 -25.44 16.57 12.22
N ASN A 2 -25.52 17.44 11.22
CA ASN A 2 -25.56 17.00 9.82
C ASN A 2 -24.19 16.37 9.45
N LEU A 3 -24.17 15.24 8.76
CA LEU A 3 -22.92 14.61 8.33
C LEU A 3 -22.14 15.52 7.37
N HIS A 4 -22.82 16.36 6.58
CA HIS A 4 -22.13 17.30 5.71
C HIS A 4 -21.36 18.38 6.50
N GLU A 5 -21.98 18.92 7.55
CA GLU A 5 -21.32 19.87 8.47
C GLU A 5 -20.14 19.21 9.20
N SER A 6 -20.35 17.97 9.67
CA SER A 6 -19.30 17.17 10.32
C SER A 6 -18.10 16.96 9.39
N TYR A 7 -18.34 16.69 8.10
CA TYR A 7 -17.28 16.53 7.12
C TYR A 7 -16.54 17.85 6.85
N ASN A 8 -17.25 18.98 6.80
CA ASN A 8 -16.62 20.29 6.61
C ASN A 8 -15.70 20.63 7.79
N GLN A 9 -16.14 20.41 9.03
CA GLN A 9 -15.30 20.56 10.22
C GLN A 9 -14.08 19.64 10.18
N LEU A 10 -14.29 18.37 9.85
CA LEU A 10 -13.20 17.40 9.69
C LEU A 10 -12.19 17.84 8.62
N SER A 11 -12.65 18.42 7.51
CA SER A 11 -11.81 18.90 6.42
C SER A 11 -10.93 20.08 6.84
N ILE A 12 -11.44 20.96 7.71
CA ILE A 12 -10.69 22.08 8.29
C ILE A 12 -9.58 21.52 9.19
N LEU A 13 -9.93 20.65 10.15
CA LEU A 13 -8.97 20.02 11.06
C LEU A 13 -7.90 19.20 10.33
N PHE A 14 -8.32 18.47 9.30
CA PHE A 14 -7.43 17.74 8.40
C PHE A 14 -6.40 18.65 7.76
N SER A 15 -6.84 19.78 7.22
CA SER A 15 -5.99 20.71 6.48
C SER A 15 -4.94 21.34 7.38
N ASP A 16 -5.29 21.62 8.64
CA ASP A 16 -4.41 22.21 9.64
C ASP A 16 -3.39 21.20 10.22
N LYS A 17 -3.83 20.00 10.63
CA LYS A 17 -2.98 19.08 11.43
C LYS A 17 -2.47 17.85 10.69
N LEU A 18 -3.26 17.29 9.77
CA LEU A 18 -3.01 15.95 9.21
C LEU A 18 -2.45 15.98 7.80
N LYS A 19 -2.75 17.02 7.02
CA LYS A 19 -2.26 17.17 5.64
C LYS A 19 -0.73 17.18 5.57
N ILE A 20 -0.07 17.87 6.51
CA ILE A 20 1.39 17.93 6.62
C ILE A 20 2.01 16.57 6.97
N LYS A 21 1.27 15.71 7.67
CA LYS A 21 1.65 14.33 7.99
C LYS A 21 1.40 13.36 6.82
N GLY A 22 0.96 13.88 5.67
CA GLY A 22 0.69 13.11 4.45
C GLY A 22 -0.51 12.15 4.54
N VAL A 23 -1.37 12.33 5.54
CA VAL A 23 -2.68 11.68 5.64
C VAL A 23 -3.53 12.10 4.44
N LYS A 24 -4.40 11.22 3.97
CA LYS A 24 -5.26 11.46 2.81
C LYS A 24 -6.72 11.52 3.24
N LEU A 25 -7.36 12.68 3.08
CA LEU A 25 -8.80 12.82 3.29
C LEU A 25 -9.59 12.21 2.12
N PRO A 26 -10.39 11.15 2.32
CA PRO A 26 -11.31 10.65 1.31
C PRO A 26 -12.45 11.65 1.06
N LYS A 27 -12.87 11.81 -0.20
CA LYS A 27 -13.98 12.71 -0.58
C LYS A 27 -15.27 12.26 0.11
N PHE A 28 -16.09 13.20 0.60
CA PHE A 28 -17.39 12.90 1.22
C PHE A 28 -18.29 12.06 0.31
N LYS A 29 -18.28 12.33 -1.01
CA LYS A 29 -18.99 11.58 -2.06
C LYS A 29 -18.56 10.11 -2.20
N SER A 30 -17.62 9.63 -1.40
CA SER A 30 -17.18 8.23 -1.38
C SER A 30 -17.67 7.54 -0.12
N LYS A 31 -17.93 6.24 -0.21
CA LYS A 31 -18.32 5.39 0.93
C LYS A 31 -17.35 5.55 2.11
N LEU A 32 -16.04 5.54 1.84
CA LEU A 32 -14.99 5.73 2.84
C LEU A 32 -15.01 7.13 3.48
N GLY A 33 -15.29 8.18 2.70
CA GLY A 33 -15.45 9.54 3.23
C GLY A 33 -16.65 9.67 4.15
N CYS A 34 -17.78 9.09 3.74
CA CYS A 34 -18.96 9.02 4.60
C CYS A 34 -18.69 8.20 5.88
N SER A 35 -18.04 7.04 5.78
CA SER A 35 -17.66 6.23 6.96
C SER A 35 -16.74 6.97 7.93
N LEU A 36 -15.73 7.68 7.41
CA LEU A 36 -14.85 8.50 8.23
C LEU A 36 -15.62 9.60 8.95
N THR A 37 -16.58 10.24 8.27
CA THR A 37 -17.44 11.28 8.85
C THR A 37 -18.29 10.73 9.98
N ILE A 38 -18.87 9.53 9.80
CA ILE A 38 -19.66 8.84 10.83
C ILE A 38 -18.80 8.53 12.07
N LEU A 39 -17.57 8.06 11.85
CA LEU A 39 -16.60 7.82 12.93
C LEU A 39 -16.20 9.12 13.63
N TYR A 40 -16.09 10.23 12.90
CA TYR A 40 -15.83 11.55 13.47
C TYR A 40 -17.00 12.06 14.32
N SER A 41 -18.25 11.85 13.89
CA SER A 41 -19.43 12.21 14.69
C SER A 41 -19.54 11.42 15.99
N SER A 42 -18.82 10.29 16.14
CA SER A 42 -18.72 9.51 17.38
C SER A 42 -17.24 9.30 17.76
N ILE A 43 -16.44 10.36 17.64
CA ILE A 43 -15.00 10.32 17.91
C ILE A 43 -14.74 9.83 19.34
N GLY A 44 -13.74 8.96 19.50
CA GLY A 44 -13.42 8.36 20.80
C GLY A 44 -14.25 7.13 21.17
N GLU A 45 -15.31 6.81 20.42
CA GLU A 45 -16.18 5.65 20.69
C GLU A 45 -15.98 4.53 19.67
N PHE A 46 -16.17 3.29 20.13
CA PHE A 46 -16.19 2.11 19.26
C PHE A 46 -17.57 1.97 18.60
N ILE A 47 -17.59 1.94 17.27
CA ILE A 47 -18.80 1.72 16.49
C ILE A 47 -18.71 0.37 15.79
N HIS A 48 -19.79 -0.42 15.87
CA HIS A 48 -19.89 -1.67 15.12
C HIS A 48 -19.99 -1.42 13.62
N ILE A 49 -19.32 -2.24 12.79
CA ILE A 49 -19.23 -2.05 11.35
C ILE A 49 -20.60 -2.02 10.67
N ASP A 50 -21.58 -2.76 11.19
CA ASP A 50 -22.92 -2.79 10.62
C ASP A 50 -23.69 -1.48 10.89
N ASP A 51 -23.43 -0.80 12.01
CA ASP A 51 -23.99 0.54 12.25
C ASP A 51 -23.42 1.56 11.27
N ILE A 52 -22.11 1.46 11.00
CA ILE A 52 -21.46 2.29 9.98
C ILE A 52 -22.10 2.01 8.60
N LYS A 53 -22.31 0.74 8.24
CA LYS A 53 -22.98 0.37 6.98
C LYS A 53 -24.39 0.92 6.89
N ASN A 54 -25.17 0.81 7.96
CA ASN A 54 -26.55 1.29 8.00
C ASN A 54 -26.60 2.81 7.83
N ARG A 55 -25.75 3.55 8.55
CA ARG A 55 -25.65 5.01 8.42
C ARG A 55 -25.15 5.45 7.03
N VAL A 56 -24.20 4.71 6.43
CA VAL A 56 -23.75 4.97 5.05
C VAL A 56 -24.88 4.73 4.04
N LYS A 57 -25.64 3.63 4.17
CA LYS A 57 -26.82 3.36 3.31
C LYS A 57 -27.90 4.43 3.46
N ALA A 58 -28.16 4.88 4.69
CA ALA A 58 -29.10 5.97 4.96
C ALA A 58 -28.70 7.30 4.30
N ASN A 59 -27.42 7.48 3.95
CA ASN A 59 -26.92 8.62 3.18
C ASN A 59 -26.91 8.39 1.65
N GLY A 60 -27.65 7.37 1.16
CA GLY A 60 -27.86 7.13 -0.27
C GLY A 60 -26.76 6.33 -0.97
N TYR A 61 -25.84 5.71 -0.23
CA TYR A 61 -24.76 4.91 -0.82
C TYR A 61 -25.15 3.43 -0.98
N ASN A 62 -25.03 2.91 -2.20
CA ASN A 62 -25.20 1.48 -2.48
C ASN A 62 -23.97 0.67 -2.07
N LEU A 63 -24.13 -0.22 -1.08
CA LEU A 63 -23.06 -1.11 -0.61
C LEU A 63 -23.16 -2.47 -1.31
N THR A 64 -22.18 -2.78 -2.17
CA THR A 64 -22.08 -4.03 -2.94
C THR A 64 -20.77 -4.74 -2.61
N GLY A 65 -20.80 -6.09 -2.59
CA GLY A 65 -19.64 -6.93 -2.28
C GLY A 65 -19.50 -7.32 -0.80
N THR A 66 -18.55 -8.22 -0.51
CA THR A 66 -18.39 -8.90 0.79
C THR A 66 -17.87 -8.00 1.91
N ASP A 67 -17.01 -7.02 1.59
CA ASP A 67 -16.57 -5.97 2.52
C ASP A 67 -16.63 -4.61 1.80
N PRO A 68 -17.84 -3.99 1.77
CA PRO A 68 -18.15 -2.88 0.89
C PRO A 68 -17.64 -1.52 1.39
N LEU A 69 -17.20 -1.45 2.66
CA LEU A 69 -16.69 -0.22 3.27
C LEU A 69 -15.18 -0.23 3.44
N GLN A 70 -14.55 -1.39 3.69
CA GLN A 70 -13.11 -1.51 3.94
C GLN A 70 -12.60 -0.45 4.92
N VAL A 71 -13.30 -0.22 6.05
CA VAL A 71 -12.98 0.85 7.03
C VAL A 71 -11.51 0.80 7.47
N ARG A 72 -10.92 -0.41 7.52
CA ARG A 72 -9.49 -0.64 7.76
C ARG A 72 -8.54 0.15 6.84
N HIS A 73 -8.95 0.48 5.62
CA HIS A 73 -8.15 1.25 4.67
C HIS A 73 -8.03 2.74 5.04
N LEU A 74 -8.95 3.27 5.88
CA LEU A 74 -8.79 4.61 6.45
C LEU A 74 -7.49 4.71 7.25
N SER A 75 -7.16 3.66 8.00
CA SER A 75 -5.87 3.58 8.70
C SER A 75 -4.75 3.17 7.74
N THR A 76 -4.79 1.97 7.16
CA THR A 76 -3.61 1.37 6.49
C THR A 76 -3.21 2.04 5.18
N GLN A 77 -4.13 2.75 4.51
CA GLN A 77 -3.85 3.38 3.21
C GLN A 77 -3.97 4.90 3.24
N LYS A 78 -4.77 5.44 4.16
CA LYS A 78 -5.07 6.86 4.24
C LYS A 78 -4.47 7.56 5.47
N GLY A 79 -3.98 6.81 6.46
CA GLY A 79 -3.22 7.34 7.59
C GLY A 79 -4.05 7.85 8.77
N TRP A 80 -5.37 7.65 8.77
CA TRP A 80 -6.24 8.04 9.88
C TRP A 80 -6.03 7.14 11.10
N TYR A 81 -6.01 7.73 12.29
CA TYR A 81 -5.82 6.98 13.53
C TYR A 81 -7.11 6.23 13.91
N ILE A 82 -7.29 5.06 13.29
CA ILE A 82 -8.42 4.15 13.56
C ILE A 82 -7.94 2.97 14.38
N GLU A 83 -8.46 2.84 15.60
CA GLU A 83 -8.32 1.65 16.43
C GLU A 83 -9.40 0.62 16.11
N LYS A 84 -9.07 -0.65 16.38
CA LYS A 84 -9.99 -1.77 16.21
C LYS A 84 -10.10 -2.55 17.50
N GLN A 85 -11.31 -2.98 17.81
CA GLN A 85 -11.57 -3.96 18.86
C GLN A 85 -12.23 -5.18 18.22
N GLY A 86 -11.45 -6.27 18.13
CA GLY A 86 -11.84 -7.45 17.37
C GLY A 86 -12.04 -7.15 15.88
N LYS A 87 -12.95 -7.90 15.25
CA LYS A 87 -13.17 -7.82 13.80
C LYS A 87 -14.10 -6.69 13.37
N TYR A 88 -15.03 -6.29 14.24
CA TYR A 88 -16.20 -5.51 13.84
C TYR A 88 -16.28 -4.10 14.43
N HIS A 89 -15.51 -3.78 15.47
CA HIS A 89 -15.59 -2.46 16.10
C HIS A 89 -14.45 -1.55 15.66
N HIS A 90 -14.78 -0.32 15.29
CA HIS A 90 -13.86 0.70 14.82
C HIS A 90 -14.03 2.00 15.60
N LYS A 91 -12.92 2.64 15.98
CA LYS A 91 -12.90 3.92 16.69
C LYS A 91 -11.95 4.88 16.02
N LEU A 92 -12.39 6.11 15.73
CA LEU A 92 -11.47 7.20 15.39
C LEU A 92 -10.90 7.77 16.70
N VAL A 93 -9.59 7.63 16.88
CA VAL A 93 -8.90 8.03 18.12
C VAL A 93 -8.57 9.52 18.10
N SER A 94 -8.06 10.00 16.98
CA SER A 94 -7.56 11.36 16.86
C SER A 94 -7.77 11.92 15.46
N VAL A 95 -8.01 13.23 15.40
CA VAL A 95 -8.06 14.05 14.19
C VAL A 95 -6.88 15.02 14.09
N THR A 96 -5.95 14.97 15.05
CA THR A 96 -4.73 15.78 15.09
C THR A 96 -3.48 14.93 14.88
N GLU A 97 -3.58 13.63 15.15
CA GLU A 97 -2.51 12.65 15.00
C GLU A 97 -2.84 11.63 13.91
N SER A 98 -1.82 11.26 13.12
CA SER A 98 -1.92 10.16 12.17
C SER A 98 -1.79 8.83 12.92
N MET A 99 -2.26 7.74 12.30
CA MET A 99 -2.03 6.39 12.82
C MET A 99 -0.54 6.18 13.14
N PRO A 100 -0.19 5.65 14.33
CA PRO A 100 1.19 5.30 14.66
C PRO A 100 1.77 4.34 13.61
N GLY A 101 2.99 4.65 13.13
CA GLY A 101 3.65 3.87 12.08
C GLY A 101 3.13 4.11 10.66
N PHE A 102 2.25 5.09 10.43
CA PHE A 102 1.84 5.46 9.08
C PHE A 102 3.00 6.07 8.29
N ILE A 103 3.27 5.49 7.12
CA ILE A 103 4.28 5.98 6.17
C ILE A 103 3.54 6.66 5.01
N ALA A 104 3.55 7.99 5.01
CA ALA A 104 2.82 8.82 4.05
C ALA A 104 3.25 8.62 2.59
N GLN A 105 4.57 8.61 2.37
CA GLN A 105 5.17 8.28 1.09
C GLN A 105 5.60 6.83 1.14
N LYS A 106 4.73 5.94 0.65
CA LYS A 106 5.18 4.58 0.34
C LYS A 106 6.29 4.72 -0.70
N ARG A 107 7.43 4.05 -0.44
CA ARG A 107 8.56 3.95 -1.35
C ARG A 107 8.10 3.82 -2.79
N ALA A 108 8.73 4.54 -3.71
CA ALA A 108 8.50 4.29 -5.14
C ALA A 108 8.72 2.79 -5.39
N SER A 109 7.64 2.10 -5.75
CA SER A 109 7.59 0.64 -5.80
C SER A 109 7.63 0.11 -7.23
N LYS A 110 7.73 1.01 -8.21
CA LYS A 110 7.76 0.67 -9.63
C LYS A 110 8.55 1.72 -10.41
N LEU A 111 9.45 1.28 -11.27
CA LEU A 111 9.94 2.06 -12.41
C LEU A 111 8.78 2.37 -13.35
N ASN A 112 8.85 3.52 -14.04
CA ASN A 112 7.95 3.79 -15.16
C ASN A 112 8.17 2.75 -16.28
N ASP A 113 7.19 2.60 -17.17
CA ASP A 113 7.21 1.51 -18.15
C ASP A 113 8.35 1.66 -19.18
N GLU A 114 8.71 2.88 -19.59
CA GLU A 114 9.84 3.15 -20.48
C GLU A 114 11.18 2.72 -19.89
N ASN A 115 11.46 3.14 -18.65
CA ASN A 115 12.67 2.75 -17.93
C ASN A 115 12.70 1.25 -17.66
N TRP A 116 11.55 0.62 -17.44
CA TRP A 116 11.51 -0.82 -17.26
C TRP A 116 11.86 -1.58 -18.55
N VAL A 117 11.31 -1.15 -19.69
CA VAL A 117 11.67 -1.72 -21.00
C VAL A 117 13.17 -1.55 -21.28
N LYS A 118 13.71 -0.36 -21.03
CA LYS A 118 15.14 -0.07 -21.17
C LYS A 118 16.00 -0.97 -20.28
N MET A 119 15.66 -1.08 -18.99
CA MET A 119 16.33 -1.97 -18.03
C MET A 119 16.33 -3.42 -18.51
N LYS A 120 15.19 -3.96 -18.98
CA LYS A 120 15.18 -5.33 -19.51
C LYS A 120 16.13 -5.50 -20.69
N HIS A 121 16.16 -4.53 -21.60
CA HIS A 121 17.03 -4.57 -22.77
C HIS A 121 18.52 -4.55 -22.39
N GLU A 122 18.93 -3.73 -21.43
CA GLU A 122 20.32 -3.66 -20.93
C GLU A 122 20.82 -5.01 -20.37
N TYR A 123 19.89 -5.83 -19.84
CA TYR A 123 20.16 -7.17 -19.32
C TYR A 123 19.79 -8.28 -20.31
N ASN A 124 19.68 -7.96 -21.61
CA ASN A 124 19.36 -8.91 -22.67
C ASN A 124 18.05 -9.69 -22.42
N ASN A 125 17.07 -9.01 -21.83
CA ASN A 125 15.78 -9.56 -21.40
C ASN A 125 15.93 -10.80 -20.50
N ALA A 126 16.99 -10.90 -19.71
CA ALA A 126 17.26 -12.04 -18.85
C ALA A 126 17.22 -11.70 -17.36
N CYS A 127 16.85 -12.69 -16.56
CA CYS A 127 16.99 -12.64 -15.11
C CYS A 127 18.46 -12.57 -14.74
N VAL A 128 18.86 -11.55 -14.00
CA VAL A 128 20.26 -11.34 -13.62
C VAL A 128 20.84 -12.49 -12.77
N ASN A 129 19.99 -13.23 -12.03
CA ASN A 129 20.48 -14.29 -11.14
C ASN A 129 20.53 -15.69 -11.79
N CYS A 130 19.57 -16.03 -12.65
CA CYS A 130 19.48 -17.40 -13.21
C CYS A 130 19.64 -17.48 -14.73
N GLY A 131 19.63 -16.33 -15.42
CA GLY A 131 19.77 -16.24 -16.87
C GLY A 131 18.52 -16.60 -17.67
N SER A 132 17.38 -16.89 -17.02
CA SER A 132 16.12 -17.16 -17.75
C SER A 132 15.63 -15.91 -18.46
N LYS A 133 15.26 -16.04 -19.73
CA LYS A 133 14.80 -14.93 -20.57
C LYS A 133 13.30 -14.70 -20.47
N ASP A 134 12.89 -13.44 -20.48
CA ASP A 134 11.49 -13.01 -20.40
C ASP A 134 10.68 -13.62 -21.56
N GLY A 135 9.54 -14.24 -21.24
CA GLY A 135 8.70 -14.92 -22.23
C GLY A 135 9.16 -16.33 -22.63
N GLU A 136 10.35 -16.77 -22.23
CA GLU A 136 10.82 -18.16 -22.41
C GLU A 136 10.52 -19.01 -21.18
N THR A 137 10.69 -20.32 -21.30
CA THR A 137 10.50 -21.26 -20.19
C THR A 137 11.46 -20.97 -19.04
N LEU A 138 10.95 -21.02 -17.80
CA LEU A 138 11.75 -20.79 -16.61
C LEU A 138 12.74 -21.94 -16.40
N ARG A 139 14.01 -21.60 -16.15
CA ARG A 139 15.11 -22.57 -15.99
C ARG A 139 14.80 -23.65 -14.94
N TRP A 140 14.24 -23.23 -13.81
CA TRP A 140 14.02 -24.09 -12.64
C TRP A 140 12.68 -24.84 -12.68
N ASP A 141 11.73 -24.41 -13.50
CA ASP A 141 10.40 -25.00 -13.61
C ASP A 141 9.93 -24.91 -15.06
N GLN A 142 10.11 -26.00 -15.80
CA GLN A 142 9.84 -26.06 -17.23
C GLN A 142 8.33 -25.98 -17.56
N THR A 143 7.46 -26.02 -16.56
CA THR A 143 6.02 -25.84 -16.72
C THR A 143 5.59 -24.38 -16.72
N LYS A 144 6.51 -23.45 -16.40
CA LYS A 144 6.21 -22.02 -16.24
C LYS A 144 6.99 -21.16 -17.23
N THR A 145 6.34 -20.11 -17.70
CA THR A 145 7.00 -19.02 -18.44
C THR A 145 7.70 -18.08 -17.48
N THR A 146 8.90 -17.64 -17.85
CA THR A 146 9.66 -16.62 -17.17
C THR A 146 8.97 -15.29 -17.31
N VAL A 147 8.64 -14.68 -16.18
CA VAL A 147 8.17 -13.29 -16.11
C VAL A 147 9.19 -12.50 -15.32
N LEU A 148 9.83 -11.54 -15.97
CA LEU A 148 10.74 -10.62 -15.28
C LEU A 148 9.96 -9.62 -14.44
N GLN A 149 10.50 -9.38 -13.25
CA GLN A 149 10.00 -8.44 -12.25
C GLN A 149 11.10 -7.43 -11.92
N GLN A 150 10.67 -6.28 -11.43
CA GLN A 150 11.55 -5.22 -10.97
C GLN A 150 12.04 -5.57 -9.56
N GLY A 151 13.24 -6.15 -9.47
CA GLY A 151 13.88 -6.53 -8.22
C GLY A 151 14.70 -5.39 -7.63
N HIS A 152 14.66 -5.22 -6.31
CA HIS A 152 15.54 -4.29 -5.62
C HIS A 152 16.97 -4.83 -5.58
N MET A 153 17.95 -3.99 -5.94
CA MET A 153 19.34 -4.28 -5.60
C MET A 153 19.55 -4.18 -4.09
N ASP A 154 19.19 -3.04 -3.50
CA ASP A 154 19.11 -2.88 -2.05
C ASP A 154 17.64 -2.72 -1.63
N PRO A 155 17.04 -3.71 -0.95
CA PRO A 155 15.63 -3.67 -0.56
C PRO A 155 15.36 -2.68 0.58
N ARG A 156 16.38 -2.01 1.13
CA ARG A 156 16.24 -0.90 2.07
C ARG A 156 15.99 0.43 1.36
N LYS A 157 16.34 0.53 0.08
CA LYS A 157 16.20 1.75 -0.74
C LYS A 157 14.94 1.70 -1.62
N ASP A 158 14.59 2.85 -2.20
CA ASP A 158 13.48 2.95 -3.16
C ASP A 158 13.79 2.22 -4.47
N LEU A 159 12.76 1.80 -5.20
CA LEU A 159 12.94 1.18 -6.51
C LEU A 159 13.17 2.28 -7.56
N THR A 160 14.43 2.64 -7.72
CA THR A 160 14.92 3.57 -8.75
C THR A 160 15.67 2.81 -9.84
N TYR A 161 15.98 3.48 -10.94
CA TYR A 161 16.74 2.86 -12.04
C TYR A 161 18.06 2.29 -11.52
N ASP A 162 18.78 3.09 -10.72
CA ASP A 162 20.07 2.73 -10.13
C ASP A 162 19.98 1.75 -8.95
N ASN A 163 18.76 1.34 -8.55
CA ASN A 163 18.54 0.35 -7.49
C ASN A 163 17.64 -0.81 -7.95
N CYS A 164 17.49 -0.99 -9.27
CA CYS A 164 16.67 -2.03 -9.86
C CYS A 164 17.52 -2.99 -10.68
N ILE A 165 17.19 -4.28 -10.57
CA ILE A 165 17.71 -5.36 -11.43
C ILE A 165 16.54 -6.22 -11.92
N PRO A 166 16.58 -6.72 -13.17
CA PRO A 166 15.56 -7.64 -13.64
C PRO A 166 15.75 -9.03 -13.04
N GLN A 167 14.76 -9.51 -12.32
CA GLN A 167 14.75 -10.85 -11.71
C GLN A 167 13.50 -11.60 -12.14
N CYS A 168 13.61 -12.91 -12.41
CA CYS A 168 12.41 -13.73 -12.59
C CYS A 168 11.64 -13.86 -11.26
N SER A 169 10.35 -14.16 -11.34
CA SER A 169 9.48 -14.35 -10.17
C SER A 169 10.05 -15.31 -9.12
N PHE A 170 10.71 -16.40 -9.56
CA PHE A 170 11.33 -17.37 -8.69
C PHE A 170 12.53 -16.79 -7.90
N CYS A 171 13.49 -16.18 -8.59
CA CYS A 171 14.67 -15.60 -7.95
C CYS A 171 14.30 -14.42 -7.04
N ASN A 172 13.40 -13.54 -7.50
CA ASN A 172 12.94 -12.40 -6.72
C ASN A 172 12.23 -12.85 -5.43
N GLN A 173 11.37 -13.88 -5.52
CA GLN A 173 10.63 -14.41 -4.37
C GLN A 173 11.52 -15.12 -3.34
N GLN A 174 12.65 -15.71 -3.77
CA GLN A 174 13.56 -16.39 -2.86
C GLN A 174 14.27 -15.41 -1.93
N TYR A 175 14.76 -14.30 -2.48
CA TYR A 175 15.54 -13.32 -1.73
C TYR A 175 14.67 -12.23 -1.07
N LYS A 176 13.60 -11.75 -1.72
CA LYS A 176 12.72 -10.67 -1.22
C LYS A 176 13.53 -9.51 -0.63
N SER A 177 13.46 -9.33 0.69
CA SER A 177 14.14 -8.28 1.44
C SER A 177 15.31 -8.82 2.29
N LYS A 178 15.91 -9.95 1.89
CA LYS A 178 16.99 -10.62 2.63
C LYS A 178 18.38 -10.25 2.14
N ALA A 179 18.57 -10.06 0.83
CA ALA A 179 19.87 -9.86 0.21
C ALA A 179 19.99 -8.50 -0.48
N VAL A 180 21.21 -7.99 -0.54
CA VAL A 180 21.61 -6.83 -1.33
C VAL A 180 22.46 -7.32 -2.50
N PHE A 181 22.11 -6.91 -3.71
CA PHE A 181 22.81 -7.29 -4.93
C PHE A 181 23.63 -6.12 -5.47
N ASN A 182 24.71 -6.43 -6.18
CA ASN A 182 25.27 -5.51 -7.17
C ASN A 182 24.50 -5.61 -8.50
N ASN A 183 24.88 -4.77 -9.46
CA ASN A 183 24.27 -4.73 -10.80
C ASN A 183 24.45 -6.02 -11.62
N ARG A 184 25.30 -6.95 -11.20
CA ARG A 184 25.46 -8.27 -11.84
C ARG A 184 24.69 -9.37 -11.13
N GLY A 185 23.85 -9.02 -10.16
CA GLY A 185 23.05 -9.98 -9.39
C GLY A 185 23.87 -10.80 -8.40
N PHE A 186 25.13 -10.44 -8.13
CA PHE A 186 25.90 -11.03 -7.04
C PHE A 186 25.47 -10.42 -5.71
N VAL A 187 25.33 -11.27 -4.70
CA VAL A 187 25.02 -10.81 -3.35
C VAL A 187 26.27 -10.18 -2.75
N ILE A 188 26.12 -8.95 -2.23
CA ILE A 188 27.20 -8.17 -1.61
C ILE A 188 26.95 -7.85 -0.13
N ASP A 189 25.71 -7.97 0.34
CA ASP A 189 25.31 -7.73 1.73
C ASP A 189 23.96 -8.44 2.01
N PHE A 190 23.59 -8.57 3.28
CA PHE A 190 22.31 -9.14 3.73
C PHE A 190 21.58 -8.17 4.68
N CYS A 191 20.30 -7.92 4.42
CA CYS A 191 19.52 -6.93 5.17
C CYS A 191 19.06 -7.42 6.55
N LYS A 192 19.28 -8.70 6.89
CA LYS A 192 19.07 -9.27 8.22
C LYS A 192 20.12 -10.33 8.53
N SER A 193 20.46 -10.46 9.81
CA SER A 193 21.11 -11.65 10.38
C SER A 193 20.14 -12.83 10.31
N GLY A 194 20.26 -13.69 9.31
CA GLY A 194 19.44 -14.90 9.20
C GLY A 194 19.35 -15.45 7.79
N PHE A 195 20.36 -16.24 7.42
CA PHE A 195 20.11 -17.50 6.74
C PHE A 195 19.78 -18.56 7.77
#